data_AF-A0A836P4B2-F1
#
_entry.id   AF-A0A836P4B2-F1
#
_cell.length_a   1.000
_cell.length_b   1.000
_cell.length_c   1.000
_cell.angle_alpha   90.00
_cell.angle_beta   90.00
_cell.angle_gamma   90.00
#
_symmetry.space_group_name_H-M   'P 1'
#
loop_
_entity.id
_entity.type
_entity.pdbx_description
1 polymer ?
#
loop_
_entity_poly.entity_id
_entity_poly.type
_entity_poly.pdbx_seq_one_letter_code
_entity_poly.pdbx_strand_id
1 'polypeptide(L)'
;TMQAFYARNPQWADSAPLTTAFHYKWYFAFHENGDQQVAPQVAAYRHGLQRREALAQRVASVLPPVALQVALTRLADTDLQAQFAYHDRIRAYHLALRTFYYGYLFRDGPFTRDDFERAPRFDATADPAS
;
A
#
# COMPACT_ATOMS: atom_id res chain seq x y z
N THR A 1 2.77 -21.80 0.94
CA THR A 1 2.42 -20.47 0.38
C THR A 1 0.92 -20.25 0.27
N MET A 2 0.17 -20.98 -0.57
CA MET A 2 -1.27 -20.72 -0.79
C MET A 2 -2.13 -20.80 0.48
N GLN A 3 -1.88 -21.76 1.37
CA GLN A 3 -2.63 -21.89 2.61
C GLN A 3 -2.59 -20.62 3.48
N ALA A 4 -1.41 -20.01 3.63
CA ALA A 4 -1.24 -18.75 4.38
C ALA A 4 -1.96 -17.58 3.71
N PHE A 5 -1.96 -17.55 2.38
CA PHE A 5 -2.69 -16.55 1.60
C PHE A 5 -4.21 -16.67 1.79
N TYR A 6 -4.76 -17.88 1.63
CA TYR A 6 -6.21 -18.12 1.77
C TYR A 6 -6.72 -17.89 3.18
N ALA A 7 -5.92 -18.15 4.22
CA ALA A 7 -6.29 -17.83 5.59
C ALA A 7 -6.55 -16.32 5.81
N ARG A 8 -5.89 -15.45 5.04
CA ARG A 8 -6.06 -13.99 5.09
C ARG A 8 -7.02 -13.46 4.03
N ASN A 9 -7.22 -14.21 2.95
CA ASN A 9 -8.09 -13.86 1.85
C ASN A 9 -9.10 -15.00 1.58
N PRO A 10 -10.05 -15.25 2.50
CA PRO A 10 -10.99 -16.36 2.38
C PRO A 10 -11.88 -16.27 1.14
N GLN A 11 -12.09 -15.07 0.60
CA GLN A 11 -12.85 -14.82 -0.62
C GLN A 11 -12.23 -15.40 -1.90
N TRP A 12 -11.00 -15.92 -1.83
CA TRP A 12 -10.31 -16.58 -2.95
C TRP A 12 -10.00 -18.06 -2.69
N ALA A 13 -10.41 -18.59 -1.54
CA ALA A 13 -10.04 -19.93 -1.08
C ALA A 13 -10.71 -21.06 -1.90
N ASP A 14 -11.82 -20.76 -2.56
CA ASP A 14 -12.57 -21.65 -3.45
C ASP A 14 -12.04 -21.68 -4.89
N SER A 15 -10.97 -20.94 -5.19
CA SER A 15 -10.39 -20.90 -6.53
C SER A 15 -9.82 -22.24 -6.98
N ALA A 16 -9.79 -22.48 -8.29
CA ALA A 16 -9.30 -23.73 -8.87
C ALA A 16 -7.89 -24.10 -8.34
N PRO A 17 -7.64 -25.40 -8.06
CA PRO A 17 -6.36 -25.84 -7.51
C PRO A 17 -5.22 -25.53 -8.48
N LEU A 18 -4.05 -25.25 -7.91
CA LEU A 18 -2.83 -25.09 -8.71
C LEU A 18 -2.45 -26.43 -9.35
N THR A 19 -1.95 -26.38 -10.59
CA THR A 19 -1.33 -27.54 -11.25
C THR A 19 0.16 -27.63 -10.89
N THR A 20 0.88 -28.61 -11.45
CA THR A 20 2.34 -28.74 -11.29
C THR A 20 3.13 -27.70 -12.09
N ALA A 21 2.50 -27.01 -13.04
CA ALA A 21 3.11 -25.93 -13.79
C ALA A 21 3.05 -24.60 -13.02
N PHE A 22 3.86 -23.64 -13.45
CA PHE A 22 3.80 -22.27 -12.93
C PHE A 22 2.40 -21.68 -13.09
N HIS A 23 1.96 -20.91 -12.09
CA HIS A 23 0.67 -20.22 -12.11
C HIS A 23 0.76 -18.84 -11.49
N TYR A 24 0.23 -17.81 -12.18
CA TYR A 24 0.26 -16.42 -11.69
C TYR A 24 -0.44 -16.24 -10.35
N LYS A 25 -1.53 -16.99 -10.10
CA LYS A 25 -2.21 -17.08 -8.79
C LYS A 25 -1.23 -17.32 -7.64
N TRP A 26 -0.32 -18.29 -7.80
CA TRP A 26 0.71 -18.59 -6.80
C TRP A 26 1.72 -17.46 -6.67
N TYR A 27 2.17 -16.91 -7.79
CA TYR A 27 3.17 -15.84 -7.81
C TYR A 27 2.69 -14.61 -7.04
N PHE A 28 1.45 -14.18 -7.24
CA PHE A 28 0.88 -13.05 -6.51
C PHE A 28 0.60 -13.37 -5.03
N ALA A 29 0.08 -14.57 -4.74
CA ALA A 29 -0.09 -15.01 -3.36
C ALA A 29 1.24 -15.09 -2.60
N PHE A 30 2.33 -15.44 -3.27
CA PHE A 30 3.68 -15.45 -2.70
C PHE A 30 4.13 -14.04 -2.31
N HIS A 31 4.02 -13.06 -3.22
CA HIS A 31 4.39 -11.67 -2.93
C HIS A 31 3.56 -11.06 -1.81
N GLU A 32 2.25 -11.28 -1.82
CA GLU A 32 1.39 -10.78 -0.74
C GLU A 32 1.77 -11.38 0.62
N ASN A 33 2.08 -12.69 0.68
CA ASN A 33 2.59 -13.28 1.90
C ASN A 33 3.92 -12.64 2.35
N GLY A 34 4.80 -12.28 1.41
CA GLY A 34 6.04 -11.55 1.67
C GLY A 34 5.77 -10.18 2.29
N ASP A 35 4.87 -9.39 1.70
CA ASP A 35 4.44 -8.09 2.24
C ASP A 35 3.91 -8.22 3.67
N GLN A 36 3.12 -9.27 3.93
CA GLN A 36 2.59 -9.55 5.27
C GLN A 36 3.68 -9.90 6.30
N GLN A 37 4.76 -10.57 5.88
CA GLN A 37 5.86 -10.93 6.78
C GLN A 37 6.66 -9.70 7.24
N VAL A 38 6.73 -8.66 6.42
CA VAL A 38 7.48 -7.42 6.73
C VAL A 38 6.60 -6.29 7.27
N ALA A 39 5.28 -6.48 7.32
CA ALA A 39 4.33 -5.46 7.77
C ALA A 39 4.64 -4.89 9.17
N PRO A 40 5.03 -5.70 10.19
CA PRO A 40 5.42 -5.16 11.50
C PRO A 40 6.64 -4.23 11.44
N GLN A 41 7.64 -4.56 10.62
CA GLN A 41 8.86 -3.76 10.45
C GLN A 41 8.56 -2.45 9.75
N VAL A 42 7.70 -2.48 8.72
CA VAL A 42 7.22 -1.27 8.02
C VAL A 42 6.45 -0.36 8.98
N ALA A 43 5.58 -0.93 9.82
CA ALA A 43 4.84 -0.18 10.83
C ALA A 43 5.78 0.44 11.88
N ALA A 44 6.75 -0.33 12.39
CA ALA A 44 7.74 0.16 13.34
C ALA A 44 8.58 1.32 12.77
N TYR A 45 9.00 1.21 11.50
CA TYR A 45 9.71 2.28 10.79
C TYR A 45 8.86 3.55 10.69
N ARG A 46 7.59 3.42 10.27
CA ARG A 46 6.65 4.55 10.18
C ARG A 46 6.46 5.23 11.53
N HIS A 47 6.26 4.47 12.60
CA HIS A 47 6.16 5.01 13.95
C HIS A 47 7.45 5.71 14.42
N GLY A 48 8.62 5.19 14.04
CA GLY A 48 9.90 5.85 14.29
C GLY A 48 9.97 7.26 13.69
N LEU A 49 9.56 7.39 12.43
CA LEU A 49 9.49 8.69 11.74
C LEU A 49 8.48 9.64 12.39
N GLN A 50 7.29 9.16 12.77
CA GLN A 50 6.28 9.97 13.47
C GLN A 50 6.80 10.50 14.81
N ARG A 51 7.51 9.66 15.59
CA ARG A 51 8.12 10.10 16.86
C ARG A 51 9.18 11.17 16.64
N ARG A 52 10.00 11.04 15.60
CA ARG A 52 11.01 12.04 15.23
C ARG A 52 10.36 13.38 14.88
N GLU A 53 9.31 13.36 14.09
CA GLU A 53 8.54 14.56 13.71
C GLU A 53 7.92 15.24 14.94
N ALA A 54 7.30 14.46 15.83
CA ALA A 54 6.73 15.01 17.07
C ALA A 54 7.79 15.68 17.97
N LEU A 55 9.02 15.14 18.01
CA LEU A 55 10.13 15.77 18.71
C LEU A 55 10.57 17.07 18.02
N ALA A 56 10.70 17.07 16.69
CA ALA A 56 11.06 18.27 15.93
C ALA A 56 10.07 19.41 16.18
N GLN A 57 8.77 19.11 16.21
CA GLN A 57 7.71 20.08 16.52
C GLN A 57 7.82 20.64 17.95
N ARG A 58 8.22 19.81 18.93
CA ARG A 58 8.48 20.28 20.30
C ARG A 58 9.69 21.20 20.38
N VAL A 59 10.77 20.90 19.63
CA VAL A 59 11.97 21.74 19.58
C VAL A 59 11.69 23.06 18.85
N ALA A 60 10.86 23.04 17.81
CA ALA A 60 10.45 24.23 17.07
C ALA A 60 9.81 25.31 17.96
N SER A 61 9.14 24.95 19.05
CA SER A 61 8.50 25.93 19.95
C SER A 61 9.50 26.84 20.68
N VAL A 62 10.75 26.41 20.80
CA VAL A 62 11.81 27.16 21.49
C VAL A 62 12.95 27.62 20.58
N LEU A 63 13.05 27.07 19.36
CA LEU A 63 14.09 27.43 18.37
C LEU A 63 13.45 28.02 17.09
N PRO A 64 13.42 29.36 16.93
CA PRO A 64 12.80 30.01 15.77
C PRO A 64 13.28 29.53 14.40
N PRO A 65 14.58 29.23 14.16
CA PRO A 65 15.01 28.70 12.86
C PRO A 65 14.38 27.35 12.52
N VAL A 66 14.16 26.48 13.51
CA VAL A 66 13.52 25.17 13.32
C VAL A 66 12.04 25.32 13.01
N ALA A 67 11.35 26.25 13.69
CA ALA A 67 9.96 26.58 13.39
C ALA A 67 9.78 27.07 11.95
N LEU A 68 10.66 27.95 11.48
CA LEU A 68 10.64 28.43 10.11
C LEU A 68 10.84 27.29 9.11
N GLN A 69 11.80 26.40 9.36
CA GLN A 69 12.02 25.23 8.50
C GLN A 69 10.78 24.35 8.41
N VAL A 70 10.15 24.00 9.54
CA VAL A 70 8.91 23.20 9.58
C VAL A 70 7.78 23.88 8.80
N ALA A 71 7.62 25.20 8.96
CA ALA A 71 6.61 25.97 8.25
C ALA A 71 6.85 25.97 6.73
N LEU A 72 8.09 26.17 6.29
CA LEU A 72 8.45 26.15 4.87
C LEU A 72 8.24 24.77 4.24
N THR A 73 8.64 23.69 4.92
CA THR A 73 8.44 22.32 4.39
C THR A 73 6.97 21.97 4.30
N ARG A 74 6.14 22.42 5.26
CA ARG A 74 4.70 22.22 5.23
C ARG A 74 4.05 23.03 4.11
N LEU A 75 4.44 24.29 3.93
CA LEU A 75 3.93 25.14 2.84
C LEU A 75 4.24 24.55 1.46
N ALA A 76 5.38 23.87 1.33
CA ALA A 76 5.81 23.24 0.10
C ALA A 76 5.27 21.80 -0.09
N ASP A 77 4.43 21.28 0.81
CA ASP A 77 4.00 19.87 0.81
C ASP A 77 5.17 18.86 0.74
N THR A 78 6.27 19.18 1.42
CA THR A 78 7.48 18.35 1.52
C THR A 78 7.76 17.87 2.94
N ASP A 79 6.82 18.10 3.85
CA ASP A 79 6.90 17.58 5.22
C ASP A 79 6.60 16.08 5.29
N LEU A 80 6.81 15.48 6.47
CA LEU A 80 6.59 14.05 6.67
C LEU A 80 5.11 13.64 6.46
N GLN A 81 4.17 14.54 6.75
CA GLN A 81 2.74 14.24 6.60
C GLN A 81 2.37 14.15 5.12
N ALA A 82 2.84 15.08 4.29
CA ALA A 82 2.67 15.02 2.85
C ALA A 82 3.28 13.74 2.26
N GLN A 83 4.48 13.35 2.69
CA GLN A 83 5.12 12.09 2.28
C GLN A 83 4.27 10.87 2.65
N PHE A 84 3.73 10.83 3.87
CA PHE A 84 2.88 9.72 4.31
C PHE A 84 1.56 9.65 3.56
N ALA A 85 0.90 10.79 3.32
CA ALA A 85 -0.31 10.84 2.52
C ALA A 85 -0.05 10.27 1.11
N TYR A 86 1.06 10.66 0.48
CA TYR A 86 1.45 10.10 -0.83
C TYR A 86 1.70 8.58 -0.79
N HIS A 87 2.43 8.08 0.22
CA HIS A 87 2.64 6.64 0.38
C HIS A 87 1.33 5.87 0.61
N ASP A 88 0.38 6.45 1.35
CA ASP A 88 -0.92 5.82 1.59
C ASP A 88 -1.78 5.79 0.32
N ARG A 89 -1.74 6.84 -0.51
CA ARG A 89 -2.35 6.82 -1.85
C ARG A 89 -1.78 5.71 -2.73
N ILE A 90 -0.44 5.54 -2.72
CA ILE A 90 0.22 4.44 -3.45
C ILE A 90 -0.29 3.08 -2.96
N ARG A 91 -0.35 2.87 -1.64
CA ARG A 91 -0.84 1.60 -1.08
C ARG A 91 -2.28 1.33 -1.44
N ALA A 92 -3.15 2.34 -1.33
CA ALA A 92 -4.56 2.23 -1.71
C ALA A 92 -4.71 1.87 -3.20
N TYR A 93 -3.95 2.54 -4.06
CA TYR A 93 -3.91 2.24 -5.49
C TYR A 93 -3.46 0.80 -5.78
N HIS A 94 -2.36 0.34 -5.16
CA HIS A 94 -1.89 -1.04 -5.35
C HIS A 94 -2.88 -2.08 -4.82
N LEU A 95 -3.58 -1.80 -3.71
CA LEU A 95 -4.66 -2.65 -3.21
C LEU A 95 -5.81 -2.74 -4.20
N ALA A 96 -6.26 -1.61 -4.76
CA ALA A 96 -7.31 -1.56 -5.77
C ALA A 96 -6.90 -2.34 -7.02
N LEU A 97 -5.67 -2.12 -7.51
CA LEU A 97 -5.12 -2.81 -8.68
C LEU A 97 -5.07 -4.32 -8.47
N ARG A 98 -4.55 -4.76 -7.32
CA ARG A 98 -4.47 -6.17 -6.94
C ARG A 98 -5.84 -6.81 -6.87
N THR A 99 -6.78 -6.17 -6.19
CA THR A 99 -8.15 -6.68 -6.01
C THR A 99 -8.86 -6.81 -7.36
N PHE A 100 -8.68 -5.84 -8.25
CA PHE A 100 -9.19 -5.89 -9.62
C PHE A 100 -8.66 -7.10 -10.38
N TYR A 101 -7.34 -7.30 -10.44
CA TYR A 101 -6.75 -8.43 -11.18
C TYR A 101 -7.00 -9.79 -10.53
N TYR A 102 -7.09 -9.85 -9.20
CA TYR A 102 -7.40 -11.09 -8.50
C TYR A 102 -8.78 -11.63 -8.88
N GLY A 103 -9.74 -10.75 -9.17
CA GLY A 103 -11.05 -11.15 -9.68
C GLY A 103 -10.96 -12.03 -10.93
N TYR A 104 -10.00 -11.79 -11.82
CA TYR A 104 -9.78 -12.62 -13.01
C TYR A 104 -8.88 -13.83 -12.72
N LEU A 105 -7.78 -13.61 -11.99
CA LEU A 105 -6.76 -14.64 -11.74
C LEU A 105 -7.24 -15.77 -10.80
N PHE A 106 -8.14 -15.47 -9.86
CA PHE A 106 -8.64 -16.46 -8.91
C PHE A 106 -10.00 -17.04 -9.31
N ARG A 107 -10.71 -16.43 -10.27
CA ARG A 107 -11.98 -16.96 -10.79
C ARG A 107 -11.85 -17.54 -12.20
N ASP A 108 -10.65 -17.58 -12.74
CA ASP A 108 -10.33 -18.03 -14.11
C ASP A 108 -11.21 -17.33 -15.17
N GLY A 109 -11.51 -16.05 -14.93
CA GLY A 109 -12.31 -15.22 -15.82
C GLY A 109 -11.48 -14.67 -16.98
N PRO A 110 -12.03 -14.61 -18.21
CA PRO A 110 -11.33 -13.99 -19.34
C PRO A 110 -11.08 -12.50 -19.07
N PHE A 111 -9.90 -12.02 -19.46
CA PHE A 111 -9.56 -10.60 -19.43
C PHE A 111 -9.57 -10.05 -20.85
N THR A 112 -10.42 -9.06 -21.12
CA THR A 112 -10.67 -8.51 -22.46
C THR A 112 -10.10 -7.10 -22.60
N ARG A 113 -10.18 -6.54 -23.81
CA ARG A 113 -9.79 -5.15 -24.08
C ARG A 113 -10.61 -4.15 -23.25
N ASP A 114 -11.91 -4.38 -23.10
CA ASP A 114 -12.78 -3.46 -22.37
C ASP A 114 -12.46 -3.44 -20.88
N ASP A 115 -11.96 -4.56 -20.34
CA ASP A 115 -11.53 -4.64 -18.95
C ASP A 115 -10.29 -3.77 -18.67
N PHE A 116 -9.39 -3.60 -19.65
CA PHE A 116 -8.22 -2.71 -19.50
C PHE A 116 -8.64 -1.27 -19.20
N GLU A 117 -9.69 -0.76 -19.83
CA GLU A 117 -10.16 0.61 -19.62
C GLU A 117 -10.74 0.84 -18.22
N ARG A 118 -11.13 -0.24 -17.53
CA ARG A 118 -11.65 -0.21 -16.16
C ARG A 118 -10.56 -0.41 -15.10
N ALA A 119 -9.32 -0.68 -15.50
CA ALA A 119 -8.24 -0.87 -14.55
C ALA A 119 -8.11 0.39 -13.66
N PRO A 120 -7.96 0.24 -12.33
CA PRO A 120 -7.75 1.37 -11.45
C PRO A 120 -6.62 2.26 -11.96
N ARG A 121 -6.79 3.58 -11.86
CA ARG A 121 -5.78 4.57 -12.20
C ARG A 121 -5.29 5.23 -10.92
N PHE A 122 -4.00 5.56 -10.87
CA PHE A 122 -3.44 6.28 -9.74
C PHE A 122 -3.93 7.72 -9.77
N ASP A 123 -4.48 8.17 -8.64
CA ASP A 123 -4.83 9.56 -8.41
C ASP A 123 -3.92 10.12 -7.32
N ALA A 124 -3.04 11.04 -7.73
CA ALA A 124 -2.09 11.68 -6.84
C ALA A 124 -2.76 12.64 -5.83
N THR A 125 -4.01 13.02 -6.07
CA THR A 125 -4.78 13.99 -5.27
C THR A 125 -5.85 13.34 -4.39
N ALA A 126 -6.16 12.06 -4.62
CA ALA A 126 -7.15 11.34 -3.83
C ALA A 126 -6.79 11.32 -2.34
N ASP A 127 -7.79 11.49 -1.47
CA ASP A 127 -7.58 11.25 -0.05
C ASP A 127 -7.31 9.76 0.18
N PRO A 128 -6.29 9.40 0.98
CA PRO A 128 -6.09 8.01 1.35
C PRO A 128 -7.34 7.56 2.13
N ALA A 129 -7.98 6.48 1.66
CA ALA A 129 -9.14 5.91 2.33
C ALA A 129 -8.82 5.67 3.81
N SER A 130 -9.67 6.23 4.70
CA SER A 130 -9.52 6.21 6.16
C SER A 130 -9.46 4.81 6.74
#